data_AF-A0A7S6S3D8-F1
#
_entry.id   AF-A0A7S6S3D8-F1
#
_cell.length_a   1.000
_cell.length_b   1.000
_cell.length_c   1.000
_cell.angle_alpha   90.00
_cell.angle_beta   90.00
_cell.angle_gamma   90.00
#
_symmetry.space_group_name_H-M   'P 1'
#
loop_
_entity.id
_entity.type
_entity.pdbx_description
1 polymer ?
#
loop_
_entity_poly.entity_id
_entity_poly.type
_entity_poly.pdbx_seq_one_letter_code
_entity_poly.pdbx_strand_id
1 'polypeptide(L)' 'MSASATRRKDRFAWMTAPTMLAATVLVAASGCQKSPFVSDAPRTPFELHDRLNNRYVPLEEPDEFGTPQPALRARLGRPY' A
#
# COMPACT_ATOMS: atom_id res chain seq x y z
N MET A 1 -15.06 -59.13 0.82
CA MET A 1 -15.41 -57.99 -0.05
C MET A 1 -15.20 -56.70 0.74
N SER A 2 -14.37 -55.81 0.18
CA SER A 2 -13.75 -54.63 0.80
C SER A 2 -14.74 -53.46 0.90
N ALA A 3 -15.04 -52.98 2.11
CA ALA A 3 -15.91 -51.80 2.35
C ALA A 3 -15.25 -50.72 3.24
N SER A 4 -13.96 -50.86 3.55
CA SER A 4 -13.23 -50.00 4.49
C SER A 4 -12.36 -48.93 3.82
N ALA A 5 -12.12 -49.05 2.51
CA ALA A 5 -11.22 -48.16 1.77
C ALA A 5 -11.83 -46.80 1.43
N THR A 6 -13.15 -46.72 1.25
CA THR A 6 -13.88 -45.49 0.90
C THR A 6 -14.10 -44.57 2.11
N ARG A 7 -14.53 -45.13 3.24
CA ARG A 7 -14.83 -44.36 4.47
C ARG A 7 -13.65 -43.53 5.00
N ARG A 8 -12.40 -43.89 4.70
CA ARG A 8 -11.19 -43.19 5.15
C ARG A 8 -10.90 -41.92 4.33
N LYS A 9 -11.22 -41.93 3.03
CA LYS A 9 -11.07 -40.77 2.14
C LYS A 9 -12.07 -39.67 2.49
N ASP A 10 -13.29 -40.07 2.85
CA ASP A 10 -14.36 -39.14 3.22
C ASP A 10 -14.03 -38.38 4.51
N ARG A 11 -13.40 -39.04 5.50
CA ARG A 11 -12.99 -38.36 6.75
C ARG A 11 -11.81 -37.44 6.54
N PHE A 12 -10.90 -37.79 5.62
CA PHE A 12 -9.77 -36.95 5.29
C PHE A 12 -10.22 -35.68 4.55
N ALA A 13 -11.16 -35.82 3.61
CA ALA A 13 -11.79 -34.69 2.92
C ALA A 13 -12.55 -33.75 3.88
N TRP A 14 -13.27 -34.31 4.87
CA TRP A 14 -13.95 -33.52 5.90
C TRP A 14 -12.98 -32.83 6.87
N MET A 15 -11.79 -33.40 7.11
CA MET A 15 -10.76 -32.77 7.94
C MET A 15 -10.02 -31.64 7.23
N THR A 16 -9.83 -31.71 5.90
CA THR A 16 -9.07 -30.70 5.14
C THR A 16 -9.91 -29.54 4.61
N ALA A 17 -11.24 -29.72 4.51
CA ALA A 17 -12.17 -28.68 4.08
C ALA A 17 -12.12 -27.39 4.93
N PRO A 18 -12.15 -27.44 6.29
CA PRO A 18 -12.13 -26.23 7.10
C PRO A 18 -10.79 -25.48 7.02
N THR A 19 -9.67 -26.20 6.89
CA THR A 19 -8.34 -25.60 6.73
C THR A 19 -8.20 -24.86 5.41
N MET A 20 -8.72 -25.40 4.31
CA MET A 20 -8.69 -24.73 3.00
C MET A 20 -9.57 -23.49 3.00
N LEU A 21 -10.77 -23.57 3.60
CA LEU A 21 -11.67 -22.43 3.74
C LEU A 21 -11.05 -21.31 4.58
N ALA A 22 -10.45 -21.65 5.73
CA ALA A 22 -9.77 -20.68 6.58
C ALA A 22 -8.61 -19.98 5.86
N ALA A 23 -7.81 -20.72 5.09
CA ALA A 23 -6.73 -20.15 4.29
C ALA A 23 -7.24 -19.18 3.22
N THR A 24 -8.37 -19.49 2.56
CA THR A 24 -8.95 -18.60 1.55
C THR A 24 -9.50 -17.32 2.16
N VAL A 25 -10.14 -17.41 3.32
CA VAL A 25 -10.65 -16.24 4.07
C VAL A 25 -9.51 -15.33 4.52
N LEU A 26 -8.40 -15.88 5.00
CA LEU A 26 -7.24 -15.10 5.42
C LEU A 26 -6.59 -14.35 4.25
N VAL A 27 -6.47 -14.99 3.08
CA VAL A 27 -5.94 -14.34 1.87
C VAL A 27 -6.89 -13.25 1.35
N ALA A 28 -8.21 -13.45 1.44
CA ALA A 28 -9.19 -12.43 1.08
C ALA A 28 -9.20 -11.25 2.07
N ALA A 29 -8.91 -11.50 3.35
CA ALA A 29 -8.79 -10.47 4.38
C ALA A 29 -7.47 -9.69 4.28
N SER A 30 -6.39 -10.30 3.78
CA SER A 30 -5.16 -9.61 3.41
C SER A 30 -5.33 -8.91 2.05
N GLY A 31 -6.16 -7.86 2.03
CA GLY A 31 -6.28 -7.01 0.85
C GLY A 31 -4.94 -6.37 0.48
N CYS A 32 -4.77 -6.00 -0.79
CA CYS A 32 -3.64 -5.17 -1.22
C CYS A 32 -3.77 -3.77 -0.62
N GLN A 33 -3.20 -3.56 0.57
CA GLN A 33 -3.09 -2.23 1.18
C GLN A 33 -2.00 -1.44 0.44
N LYS A 34 -2.37 -0.78 -0.67
CA LYS A 34 -1.52 0.22 -1.31
C LYS A 34 -1.52 1.47 -0.42
N SER A 35 -0.34 1.91 0.04
CA SER A 35 -0.24 3.17 0.76
C SER A 35 -0.81 4.30 -0.11
N PRO A 36 -1.80 5.08 0.38
CA PRO A 36 -2.35 6.21 -0.36
C PRO A 36 -1.32 7.35 -0.51
N PHE A 37 -0.26 7.33 0.32
CA PHE A 37 0.80 8.33 0.31
C PHE A 37 2.14 7.62 0.12
N VAL A 38 2.52 7.44 -1.14
CA VAL A 38 3.89 7.05 -1.48
C VAL A 38 4.76 8.30 -1.37
N SER A 39 5.85 8.24 -0.61
CA SER A 39 6.73 9.38 -0.33
C SER A 39 7.29 10.02 -1.60
N ASP A 40 7.66 9.19 -2.58
CA ASP A 40 8.33 9.60 -3.81
C ASP A 40 7.37 9.82 -4.99
N ALA A 41 6.06 9.65 -4.78
CA ALA A 41 5.09 9.91 -5.83
C ALA A 41 4.82 11.42 -5.98
N PRO A 42 4.64 11.90 -7.24
CA PRO A 42 4.32 13.30 -7.48
C PRO A 42 3.02 13.69 -6.76
N ARG A 43 3.05 14.80 -6.04
CA ARG A 43 1.92 15.27 -5.22
C ARG A 43 0.86 16.00 -6.04
N THR A 44 1.26 16.55 -7.18
CA THR A 44 0.36 17.26 -8.10
C THR A 44 0.62 16.80 -9.54
N PRO A 45 -0.39 16.88 -10.43
CA PRO A 45 -0.22 16.51 -11.85
C PRO A 45 0.76 17.44 -12.59
N PHE A 46 1.02 18.63 -12.04
CA PHE A 46 1.88 19.64 -12.65
C PHE A 46 3.35 19.51 -12.25
N GLU A 47 3.68 18.67 -11.27
CA GLU A 47 5.03 18.57 -10.73
C GLU A 47 6.06 18.18 -11.81
N LEU A 48 5.69 17.28 -12.72
CA LEU A 48 6.51 16.91 -13.87
C LEU A 48 6.74 18.11 -14.80
N HIS A 49 5.67 18.84 -15.11
CA HIS A 49 5.73 20.03 -15.97
C HIS A 49 6.64 21.11 -15.35
N ASP A 50 6.54 21.35 -14.05
CA ASP A 50 7.34 22.37 -13.38
C ASP A 50 8.82 21.99 -13.31
N ARG A 51 9.14 20.71 -13.13
CA ARG A 51 10.52 20.21 -13.21
C ARG A 51 11.13 20.43 -14.59
N LEU A 52 10.37 20.12 -15.65
CA LEU A 52 10.83 20.32 -17.03
C LEU A 52 11.09 21.79 -17.37
N ASN A 53 10.35 22.70 -16.73
CA ASN A 53 10.45 24.14 -16.96
C ASN A 53 11.33 24.86 -15.92
N ASN A 54 12.08 24.14 -15.08
CA ASN A 54 12.88 24.71 -13.98
C ASN A 54 12.08 25.61 -13.01
N ARG A 55 10.78 25.32 -12.84
CA ARG A 55 9.88 26.00 -11.90
C ARG A 55 9.59 25.19 -10.64
N TYR A 56 10.28 24.07 -10.46
CA TYR A 56 10.12 23.19 -9.30
C TYR A 56 10.45 23.92 -7.99
N VAL A 57 9.55 23.81 -7.01
CA VAL A 57 9.75 24.33 -5.66
C VAL A 57 9.92 23.12 -4.72
N PRO A 58 11.02 23.04 -3.96
CA PRO A 58 11.26 21.96 -3.00
C PRO A 58 10.08 21.77 -2.04
N LEU A 59 9.73 20.51 -1.78
CA LEU A 59 8.60 20.18 -0.91
C LEU A 59 8.96 20.34 0.57
N GLU A 60 10.24 20.17 0.90
CA GLU A 60 10.80 20.19 2.25
C GLU A 60 11.97 21.18 2.31
N GLU A 61 12.10 21.85 3.44
CA GLU A 61 13.17 22.77 3.76
C GLU A 61 13.72 22.40 5.15
N PRO A 62 15.06 22.37 5.34
CA PRO A 62 15.63 22.11 6.65
C PRO A 62 15.38 23.29 7.60
N ASP A 63 14.96 22.97 8.82
CA ASP A 63 14.83 23.93 9.90
C ASP A 63 16.22 24.40 10.42
N GLU A 64 16.22 25.36 11.35
CA GLU A 64 17.42 25.86 12.04
C GLU A 64 18.23 24.74 12.70
N PHE A 65 17.57 23.64 13.07
CA PHE A 65 18.19 22.45 13.66
C PHE A 65 18.51 21.33 12.64
N GLY A 66 18.35 21.61 11.34
CA GLY A 66 18.57 20.64 10.25
C GLY A 66 17.50 19.57 10.09
N THR A 67 16.36 19.70 10.78
CA THR A 67 15.24 18.77 10.63
C THR A 67 14.44 19.10 9.37
N PRO A 68 14.13 18.13 8.49
CA PRO A 68 13.33 18.39 7.30
C PRO A 68 11.90 18.73 7.72
N GLN A 69 11.42 19.89 7.27
CA GLN A 69 10.05 20.35 7.50
C GLN A 69 9.37 20.70 6.18
N PRO A 70 8.04 20.55 6.05
CA PRO A 70 7.33 20.94 4.84
C PRO A 70 7.49 22.45 4.58
N ALA A 71 7.84 22.81 3.34
CA ALA A 71 8.13 24.19 2.92
C ALA A 71 6.85 25.04 2.77
N LEU A 72 6.07 25.18 3.85
CA LEU A 72 4.80 25.92 3.89
C LEU A 72 5.00 27.42 3.59
N ARG A 73 6.09 28.03 4.08
CA ARG A 73 6.40 29.45 3.84
C ARG A 73 6.59 29.75 2.36
N ALA A 74 7.31 28.90 1.64
CA ALA A 74 7.54 29.04 0.20
C ALA A 74 6.24 28.93 -0.62
N ARG A 75 5.21 28.25 -0.08
CA ARG A 75 3.92 28.03 -0.76
C ARG A 75 2.91 29.13 -0.46
N LEU A 76 2.86 29.63 0.77
CA LEU A 76 1.87 30.62 1.21
C LEU A 76 2.28 32.06 0.91
N GLY A 77 3.57 32.33 0.68
CA GLY A 77 4.10 33.68 0.46
C GLY A 77 3.95 34.23 -0.97
N ARG A 78 3.42 33.46 -1.93
CA ARG A 78 3.22 33.94 -3.32
C ARG A 78 1.87 34.66 -3.45
N PRO A 79 1.82 35.99 -3.63
CA PRO A 79 0.62 36.64 -4.12
C PRO A 79 0.34 36.16 -5.56
N TYR A 80 -0.94 35.97 -5.88
CA TYR A 80 -1.44 35.50 -7.17
C TYR A 80 -1.21 36.50 -8.31
#